data_AF-A0A659RBT4-F1
#
_entry.id   AF-A0A659RBT4-F1
#
_cell.length_a   1.000
_cell.length_b   1.000
_cell.length_c   1.000
_cell.angle_alpha   90.00
_cell.angle_beta   90.00
_cell.angle_gamma   90.00
#
_symmetry.space_group_name_H-M   'P 1'
#
loop_
_entity.id
_entity.type
_entity.pdbx_description
1 polymer ?
#
loop_
_entity_poly.entity_id
_entity_poly.type
_entity_poly.pdbx_seq_one_letter_code
_entity_poly.pdbx_strand_id
1 'polypeptide(L)'
;TRDTSLAHGRSHAAAQEETLKRAEVFKQVRLVPKQFDYLVNSMRVMMDRVRTQERLIMKLCVEQCKMPKKNFITLFTGNETSETWFNAAIAMNKPWSEKLHDVAEEVQRCLQKLRQIEEETGLTIEQVKDINLPIIILDA
;
A
#
# COMPACT_ATOMS: atom_id res chain seq x y z
N THR A 1 4.42 -16.13 -19.01
CA THR A 1 4.96 -15.72 -17.68
C THR A 1 4.33 -14.43 -17.13
N ARG A 2 4.09 -13.42 -17.98
CA ARG A 2 3.11 -12.34 -17.72
C ARG A 2 1.67 -12.89 -17.75
N ASP A 3 1.46 -13.97 -18.50
CA ASP A 3 0.13 -14.49 -18.85
C ASP A 3 -0.60 -15.16 -17.68
N THR A 4 0.09 -15.80 -16.73
CA THR A 4 -0.53 -16.43 -15.55
C THR A 4 -0.97 -15.41 -14.51
N SER A 5 -0.21 -14.33 -14.35
CA SER A 5 -0.53 -13.21 -13.44
C SER A 5 -1.65 -12.33 -13.99
N LEU A 6 -1.73 -12.17 -15.32
CA LEU A 6 -2.83 -11.51 -16.02
C LEU A 6 -4.12 -12.35 -16.01
N ALA A 7 -4.02 -13.68 -16.05
CA ALA A 7 -5.18 -14.56 -16.15
C ALA A 7 -5.89 -14.86 -14.80
N HIS A 8 -5.18 -14.89 -13.68
CA HIS A 8 -5.76 -15.32 -12.38
C HIS A 8 -5.47 -14.37 -11.21
N GLY A 9 -4.72 -13.29 -11.42
CA GLY A 9 -4.24 -12.40 -10.35
C GLY A 9 -3.08 -13.01 -9.55
N ARG A 10 -2.20 -12.15 -8.98
CA ARG A 10 -1.02 -12.58 -8.20
C ARG A 10 -1.36 -13.32 -6.90
N SER A 11 -2.60 -13.22 -6.43
CA SER A 11 -3.14 -13.87 -5.22
C SER A 11 -3.63 -15.30 -5.44
N HIS A 12 -3.61 -15.81 -6.68
CA HIS A 12 -4.00 -17.19 -6.96
C HIS A 12 -2.89 -18.18 -6.58
N ALA A 13 -3.24 -19.30 -5.94
CA ALA A 13 -2.29 -20.28 -5.39
C ALA A 13 -1.22 -20.73 -6.41
N ALA A 14 -1.61 -20.96 -7.67
CA ALA A 14 -0.69 -21.35 -8.73
C ALA A 14 0.33 -20.24 -9.09
N ALA A 15 -0.08 -18.96 -9.06
CA ALA A 15 0.81 -17.83 -9.32
C ALA A 15 1.79 -17.61 -8.14
N GLN A 16 1.34 -17.92 -6.92
CA GLN A 16 2.15 -17.79 -5.71
C GLN A 16 3.24 -18.87 -5.63
N GLU A 17 2.92 -20.12 -6.00
CA GLU A 17 3.91 -21.20 -6.12
C GLU A 17 4.98 -20.87 -7.17
N GLU A 18 4.58 -20.32 -8.33
CA GLU A 18 5.52 -19.89 -9.36
C GLU A 18 6.40 -18.72 -8.87
N THR A 19 5.83 -17.78 -8.11
CA THR A 19 6.57 -16.67 -7.51
C THR A 19 7.62 -17.15 -6.50
N LEU A 20 7.28 -18.15 -5.66
CA LEU A 20 8.22 -18.76 -4.72
C LEU A 20 9.37 -19.47 -5.44
N LYS A 21 9.06 -20.28 -6.46
CA LYS A 21 10.09 -20.95 -7.28
C LYS A 21 11.06 -19.96 -7.91
N ARG A 22 10.55 -18.84 -8.43
CA ARG A 22 11.39 -17.76 -8.98
C ARG A 22 12.24 -17.09 -7.90
N ALA A 23 11.68 -16.86 -6.72
CA ALA A 23 12.41 -16.29 -5.60
C ALA A 23 13.55 -17.20 -5.13
N GLU A 24 13.36 -18.52 -5.12
CA GLU A 24 14.41 -19.49 -4.79
C GLU A 24 15.59 -19.44 -5.76
N VAL A 25 15.32 -19.35 -7.07
CA VAL A 25 16.38 -19.18 -8.08
C VAL A 25 17.08 -17.83 -7.90
N PHE A 26 16.34 -16.75 -7.63
CA PHE A 26 16.92 -15.43 -7.41
C PHE A 26 17.89 -15.39 -6.21
N LYS A 27 17.59 -16.12 -5.13
CA LYS A 27 18.48 -16.24 -3.95
C LYS A 27 19.84 -16.86 -4.27
N GLN A 28 19.95 -17.64 -5.34
CA GLN A 28 21.22 -18.26 -5.75
C GLN A 28 22.15 -17.25 -6.45
N VAL A 29 21.62 -16.09 -6.88
CA VAL A 29 22.40 -15.02 -7.50
C VAL A 29 23.20 -14.29 -6.42
N ARG A 30 24.52 -14.37 -6.51
CA ARG A 30 25.42 -13.58 -5.64
C ARG A 30 25.50 -12.15 -6.14
N LEU A 31 24.76 -11.26 -5.50
CA LEU A 31 24.83 -9.82 -5.77
C LEU A 31 26.09 -9.21 -5.14
N VAL A 32 26.66 -8.23 -5.84
CA VAL A 32 27.71 -7.37 -5.28
C VAL A 32 27.09 -6.54 -4.14
N PRO A 33 27.75 -6.37 -2.98
CA PRO A 33 27.18 -5.66 -1.83
C PRO A 33 26.52 -4.32 -2.19
N LYS A 34 27.19 -3.48 -2.99
CA LYS A 34 26.65 -2.19 -3.45
C LYS A 34 25.33 -2.28 -4.23
N GLN A 35 25.14 -3.36 -5.00
CA GLN A 35 23.90 -3.58 -5.74
C GLN A 35 22.78 -4.02 -4.80
N PHE A 36 23.09 -4.84 -3.79
CA PHE A 36 22.14 -5.22 -2.76
C PHE A 36 21.67 -3.99 -1.94
N ASP A 37 22.61 -3.15 -1.51
CA ASP A 37 22.30 -1.91 -0.77
C ASP A 37 21.40 -0.99 -1.58
N TYR A 38 21.66 -0.88 -2.89
CA TYR A 38 20.81 -0.10 -3.80
C TYR A 38 19.38 -0.62 -3.85
N LEU A 39 19.19 -1.94 -3.96
CA LEU A 39 17.86 -2.57 -3.97
C LEU A 39 17.13 -2.31 -2.65
N VAL A 40 17.79 -2.54 -1.51
CA VAL A 40 17.21 -2.30 -0.17
C VAL A 40 16.81 -0.84 0.00
N ASN A 41 17.68 0.10 -0.41
CA ASN A 41 17.37 1.53 -0.32
C ASN A 41 16.18 1.91 -1.22
N SER A 42 16.11 1.37 -2.44
CA SER A 42 14.97 1.58 -3.34
C SER A 42 13.66 1.09 -2.71
N MET A 43 13.67 -0.04 -2.02
CA MET A 43 12.50 -0.57 -1.32
C MET A 43 12.09 0.31 -0.13
N ARG A 44 13.07 0.84 0.63
CA ARG A 44 12.81 1.77 1.73
C ARG A 44 12.16 3.08 1.25
N VAL A 45 12.71 3.66 0.18
CA VAL A 45 12.14 4.88 -0.43
C VAL A 45 10.70 4.64 -0.91
N MET A 46 10.42 3.46 -1.47
CA MET A 46 9.06 3.08 -1.85
C MET A 46 8.11 3.03 -0.64
N MET A 47 8.53 2.42 0.47
CA MET A 47 7.75 2.42 1.71
C MET A 47 7.50 3.80 2.29
N ASP A 48 8.49 4.67 2.22
CA ASP A 48 8.35 6.03 2.73
C ASP A 48 7.33 6.82 1.91
N ARG A 49 7.25 6.58 0.58
CA ARG A 49 6.18 7.13 -0.26
C ARG A 49 4.80 6.65 0.19
N VAL A 50 4.63 5.34 0.43
CA VAL A 50 3.38 4.74 0.93
C VAL A 50 2.99 5.39 2.26
N ARG A 51 3.88 5.35 3.26
CA ARG A 51 3.65 5.92 4.60
C ARG A 51 3.31 7.41 4.55
N THR A 52 3.92 8.15 3.63
CA THR A 52 3.62 9.58 3.45
C THR A 52 2.17 9.78 3.02
N GLN A 53 1.67 9.01 2.06
CA GLN A 53 0.27 9.13 1.63
C GLN A 53 -0.70 8.66 2.72
N GLU A 54 -0.43 7.53 3.38
CA GLU A 54 -1.27 7.03 4.49
C GLU A 54 -1.39 8.03 5.63
N ARG A 55 -0.27 8.64 6.03
CA ARG A 55 -0.25 9.66 7.09
C ARG A 55 -1.00 10.92 6.67
N LEU A 56 -0.89 11.32 5.41
CA LEU A 56 -1.61 12.47 4.88
C LEU A 56 -3.13 12.21 4.89
N ILE A 57 -3.56 11.06 4.39
CA ILE A 57 -4.98 10.64 4.44
C ILE A 57 -5.47 10.61 5.89
N MET A 58 -4.70 10.00 6.81
CA MET A 58 -5.05 9.97 8.23
C MET A 58 -5.18 11.37 8.81
N LYS A 59 -4.27 12.29 8.49
CA LYS A 59 -4.30 13.68 8.96
C LYS A 59 -5.56 14.42 8.46
N LEU A 60 -5.89 14.28 7.18
CA LEU A 60 -7.09 14.89 6.59
C LEU A 60 -8.36 14.37 7.28
N CYS A 61 -8.52 13.06 7.39
CA CYS A 61 -9.73 12.48 7.97
C CYS A 61 -9.83 12.68 9.49
N VAL A 62 -8.75 12.39 10.23
CA VAL A 62 -8.76 12.35 11.71
C VAL A 62 -8.54 13.74 12.30
N GLU A 63 -7.53 14.47 11.84
CA GLU A 63 -7.17 15.75 12.46
C GLU A 63 -8.04 16.91 11.94
N GLN A 64 -8.28 16.97 10.63
CA GLN A 64 -9.03 18.07 10.00
C GLN A 64 -10.55 17.83 10.07
N CYS A 65 -11.04 16.66 9.65
CA CYS A 65 -12.48 16.35 9.68
C CYS A 65 -12.99 15.85 11.03
N LYS A 66 -12.10 15.63 12.02
CA LYS A 66 -12.41 15.14 13.37
C LYS A 66 -13.04 13.74 13.39
N MET A 67 -12.74 12.91 12.39
CA MET A 67 -13.12 11.49 12.39
C MET A 67 -12.36 10.76 13.53
N PRO A 68 -13.02 9.95 14.37
CA PRO A 68 -12.33 9.13 15.35
C PRO A 68 -11.34 8.16 14.68
N LYS A 69 -10.10 8.10 15.17
CA LYS A 69 -9.04 7.24 14.62
C LYS A 69 -9.44 5.77 14.50
N LYS A 70 -10.23 5.25 15.46
CA LYS A 70 -10.73 3.87 15.43
C LYS A 70 -11.59 3.61 14.17
N ASN A 71 -12.51 4.52 13.87
CA ASN A 71 -13.37 4.43 12.68
C ASN A 71 -12.53 4.50 11.40
N PHE A 72 -11.55 5.40 11.36
CA PHE A 72 -10.61 5.49 10.24
C PHE A 72 -9.89 4.16 9.99
N ILE A 73 -9.24 3.59 11.01
CA ILE A 73 -8.49 2.33 10.87
C ILE A 73 -9.39 1.19 10.38
N THR A 74 -10.63 1.10 10.89
CA THR A 74 -11.58 0.05 10.51
C THR A 74 -11.99 0.14 9.04
N LEU A 75 -12.13 1.35 8.49
CA LEU A 75 -12.54 1.54 7.10
C LEU A 75 -11.35 1.47 6.14
N PHE A 76 -10.21 2.03 6.53
CA PHE A 76 -9.03 2.20 5.68
C PHE A 76 -8.25 0.88 5.47
N THR A 77 -8.08 0.09 6.53
CA THR A 77 -7.31 -1.17 6.47
C THR A 77 -7.93 -2.14 5.47
N GLY A 78 -7.14 -2.67 4.54
CA GLY A 78 -7.60 -3.60 3.49
C GLY A 78 -8.28 -2.95 2.30
N ASN A 79 -8.49 -1.63 2.30
CA ASN A 79 -9.07 -0.87 1.18
C ASN A 79 -8.20 0.35 0.81
N GLU A 80 -6.90 0.29 1.09
CA GLU A 80 -5.99 1.44 1.13
C GLU A 80 -5.88 2.22 -0.21
N THR A 81 -6.24 1.59 -1.34
CA THR A 81 -6.24 2.21 -2.68
C THR A 81 -7.62 2.40 -3.30
N SER A 82 -8.67 1.90 -2.65
CA SER A 82 -10.05 1.98 -3.12
C SER A 82 -10.76 3.20 -2.56
N GLU A 83 -11.65 3.80 -3.33
CA GLU A 83 -12.50 4.90 -2.87
C GLU A 83 -13.73 4.41 -2.08
N THR A 84 -13.97 3.10 -2.09
CA THR A 84 -15.14 2.47 -1.44
C THR A 84 -15.23 2.80 0.04
N TRP A 85 -14.10 2.79 0.77
CA TRP A 85 -14.08 3.10 2.20
C TRP A 85 -14.40 4.58 2.46
N PHE A 86 -13.97 5.47 1.58
CA PHE A 86 -14.19 6.90 1.71
C PHE A 86 -15.65 7.27 1.44
N ASN A 87 -16.23 6.70 0.39
CA ASN A 87 -17.65 6.85 0.09
C ASN A 87 -18.53 6.24 1.19
N ALA A 88 -18.14 5.09 1.74
CA ALA A 88 -18.81 4.50 2.89
C ALA A 88 -18.73 5.42 4.12
N ALA A 89 -17.57 6.03 4.39
CA ALA A 89 -17.39 6.96 5.50
C ALA A 89 -18.31 8.18 5.41
N ILE A 90 -18.50 8.73 4.20
CA ILE A 90 -19.45 9.81 3.93
C ILE A 90 -20.89 9.32 4.18
N ALA A 91 -21.25 8.16 3.64
CA ALA A 91 -22.60 7.59 3.75
C ALA A 91 -23.02 7.20 5.20
N MET A 92 -22.09 7.17 6.16
CA MET A 92 -22.41 6.87 7.57
C MET A 92 -23.22 7.97 8.27
N ASN A 93 -23.37 9.16 7.67
CA ASN A 93 -24.12 10.30 8.22
C ASN A 93 -23.73 10.62 9.68
N LYS A 94 -22.44 10.52 10.01
CA LYS A 94 -21.91 10.88 11.32
C LYS A 94 -21.57 12.38 11.35
N PRO A 95 -21.41 12.99 12.54
CA PRO A 95 -21.05 14.41 12.64
C PRO A 95 -19.76 14.81 11.92
N TRP A 96 -18.86 13.85 11.67
CA TRP A 96 -17.62 14.04 10.93
C TRP A 96 -17.75 13.71 9.42
N SER A 97 -18.83 13.06 8.98
CA SER A 97 -19.03 12.64 7.59
C SER A 97 -19.19 13.82 6.65
N GLU A 98 -19.97 14.84 7.04
CA GLU A 98 -20.16 16.07 6.24
C GLU A 98 -18.83 16.77 5.92
N LYS A 99 -17.92 16.81 6.91
CA LYS A 99 -16.60 17.45 6.75
C LYS A 99 -15.66 16.69 5.82
N LEU A 100 -15.95 15.43 5.51
CA LEU A 100 -15.12 14.66 4.56
C LEU A 100 -15.26 15.20 3.14
N HIS A 101 -16.37 15.86 2.80
CA HIS A 101 -16.53 16.51 1.50
C HIS A 101 -15.47 17.59 1.26
N ASP A 102 -15.07 18.32 2.30
CA ASP A 102 -14.06 19.39 2.21
C ASP A 102 -12.65 18.87 1.86
N VAL A 103 -12.36 17.60 2.15
CA VAL A 103 -11.04 16.99 1.92
C VAL A 103 -11.08 15.92 0.83
N ALA A 104 -12.23 15.70 0.18
CA ALA A 104 -12.44 14.60 -0.76
C ALA A 104 -11.44 14.63 -1.92
N GLU A 105 -11.17 15.80 -2.49
CA GLU A 105 -10.24 15.96 -3.60
C GLU A 105 -8.79 15.62 -3.19
N GLU A 106 -8.37 16.05 -1.99
CA GLU A 106 -7.01 15.80 -1.51
C GLU A 106 -6.82 14.32 -1.12
N VAL A 107 -7.82 13.70 -0.49
CA VAL A 107 -7.81 12.26 -0.22
C VAL A 107 -7.73 11.48 -1.53
N GLN A 108 -8.50 11.87 -2.54
CA GLN A 108 -8.48 11.24 -3.86
C GLN A 108 -7.09 11.35 -4.52
N ARG A 109 -6.43 12.51 -4.43
CA ARG A 109 -5.05 12.68 -4.91
C ARG A 109 -4.07 11.75 -4.19
N CYS A 110 -4.25 11.52 -2.89
CA CYS A 110 -3.43 10.57 -2.13
C CYS A 110 -3.68 9.12 -2.58
N LEU A 111 -4.94 8.72 -2.77
CA LEU A 111 -5.31 7.39 -3.27
C LEU A 111 -4.74 7.13 -4.67
N GLN A 112 -4.75 8.14 -5.56
CA GLN A 112 -4.13 8.03 -6.88
C GLN A 112 -2.62 7.78 -6.79
N LYS A 113 -1.91 8.46 -5.87
CA LYS A 113 -0.48 8.22 -5.65
C LYS A 113 -0.20 6.82 -5.10
N LEU A 114 -1.09 6.27 -4.27
CA LEU A 114 -1.00 4.89 -3.81
C LEU A 114 -1.23 3.90 -4.97
N ARG A 115 -2.26 4.11 -5.79
CA ARG A 115 -2.47 3.30 -7.02
C ARG A 115 -1.28 3.34 -7.96
N GLN A 116 -0.65 4.50 -8.14
CA GLN A 116 0.56 4.62 -8.93
C GLN A 116 1.71 3.76 -8.38
N ILE A 117 1.85 3.65 -7.05
CA ILE A 117 2.84 2.76 -6.44
C ILE A 117 2.50 1.29 -6.73
N GLU A 118 1.22 0.91 -6.71
CA GLU A 118 0.79 -0.45 -7.09
C GLU A 118 1.11 -0.74 -8.56
N GLU A 119 0.91 0.22 -9.46
CA GLU A 119 1.26 0.10 -10.88
C GLU A 119 2.78 -0.01 -11.11
N GLU A 120 3.57 0.84 -10.43
CA GLU A 120 5.03 0.85 -10.54
C GLU A 120 5.67 -0.46 -10.04
N THR A 121 5.13 -1.03 -8.96
CA THR A 121 5.68 -2.25 -8.33
C THR A 121 4.99 -3.53 -8.82
N GLY A 122 3.79 -3.42 -9.38
CA GLY A 122 2.88 -4.51 -9.66
C GLY A 122 2.35 -5.23 -8.40
N LEU A 123 2.55 -4.67 -7.21
CA LEU A 123 2.20 -5.26 -5.93
C LEU A 123 1.10 -4.44 -5.26
N THR A 124 0.24 -5.06 -4.48
CA THR A 124 -0.71 -4.31 -3.66
C THR A 124 0.02 -3.56 -2.54
N ILE A 125 -0.57 -2.48 -2.01
CA ILE A 125 0.05 -1.76 -0.89
C ILE A 125 0.28 -2.67 0.33
N GLU A 126 -0.63 -3.61 0.58
CA GLU A 126 -0.48 -4.66 1.61
C GLU A 126 0.78 -5.50 1.36
N GLN A 127 0.98 -6.00 0.14
CA GLN A 127 2.18 -6.77 -0.22
C GLN A 127 3.46 -5.95 -0.10
N VAL A 128 3.42 -4.67 -0.49
CA VAL A 128 4.56 -3.76 -0.35
C VAL A 128 4.94 -3.58 1.12
N LYS A 129 3.95 -3.45 2.01
CA LYS A 129 4.15 -3.37 3.47
C LYS A 129 4.73 -4.66 4.05
N ASP A 130 4.20 -5.81 3.65
CA ASP A 130 4.65 -7.13 4.12
C ASP A 130 6.09 -7.44 3.71
N ILE A 131 6.46 -7.14 2.46
CA ILE A 131 7.82 -7.38 1.94
C ILE A 131 8.86 -6.51 2.65
N ASN A 132 8.49 -5.29 3.04
CA ASN A 132 9.41 -4.38 3.72
C ASN A 132 9.49 -4.60 5.23
N LEU A 133 8.54 -5.33 5.84
CA LEU A 133 8.51 -5.57 7.28
C LEU A 133 9.81 -6.22 7.81
N PRO A 134 10.37 -7.30 7.20
CA PRO A 134 11.63 -7.88 7.63
C PRO A 134 12.82 -6.93 7.47
N ILE A 135 12.85 -6.12 6.40
CA ILE A 135 13.93 -5.16 6.14
C ILE A 135 13.97 -4.11 7.26
N ILE A 136 12.81 -3.66 7.73
CA ILE A 136 12.70 -2.70 8.83
C ILE A 136 13.13 -3.33 10.17
N ILE A 137 12.82 -4.60 10.40
CA ILE A 137 13.14 -5.30 11.65
C ILE A 137 14.64 -5.62 11.74
N LEU A 138 15.29 -5.96 10.62
CA LEU A 138 16.72 -6.29 10.60
C LEU A 138 17.64 -5.09 10.90
N ASP A 139 17.10 -3.87 10.83
CA ASP A 139 17.83 -2.62 11.10
C ASP A 139 17.51 -2.00 12.49
N ALA A 140 16.69 -2.67 13.32
CA ALA A 140 16.27 -2.19 14.65
C ALA A 140 16.95 -2.97 15.79
#